data_AF-A0A819TQN6-F1
#
_entry.id   AF-A0A819TQN6-F1
#
_cell.length_a   1.000
_cell.length_b   1.000
_cell.length_c   1.000
_cell.angle_alpha   90.00
_cell.angle_beta   90.00
_cell.angle_gamma   90.00
#
_symmetry.space_group_name_H-M   'P 1'
#
loop_
_entity.id
_entity.type
_entity.pdbx_description
1 polymer ?
#
loop_
_entity_poly.entity_id
_entity_poly.type
_entity_poly.pdbx_seq_one_letter_code
_entity_poly.pdbx_strand_id
1 'polypeptide(L)'
;MLGKDSRSWCMYIDSQRSWFMHNGQHTNRINGGITVGSVIGILLDLNNGTLSFYINDEPHGPIAFSNLTQGGVYYPAVSLNKNVQLTLVSGLNPPTQIHHEL
;
A
#
# COMPACT_ATOMS: atom_id res chain seq x y z
N MET A 1 -7.50 2.67 13.37
CA MET A 1 -6.64 3.12 12.25
C MET A 1 -5.66 2.01 11.98
N LEU A 2 -5.52 1.60 10.72
CA LEU A 2 -4.54 0.58 10.33
C LEU A 2 -3.11 1.02 10.68
N GLY A 3 -2.23 0.04 10.88
CA GLY A 3 -0.82 0.23 11.23
C GLY A 3 -0.56 0.58 12.70
N LYS A 4 -1.60 0.85 13.52
CA LYS A 4 -1.42 1.13 14.95
C LYS A 4 -1.04 -0.10 15.78
N ASP A 5 -1.43 -1.29 15.33
CA ASP A 5 -1.13 -2.56 15.99
C ASP A 5 -0.25 -3.46 15.12
N SER A 6 0.10 -4.63 15.64
CA SER A 6 0.92 -5.63 14.96
C SER A 6 0.15 -6.51 13.96
N ARG A 7 -1.14 -6.22 13.71
CA ARG A 7 -2.01 -7.05 12.85
C ARG A 7 -2.30 -6.41 11.50
N SER A 8 -1.68 -5.27 11.20
CA SER A 8 -1.89 -4.54 9.97
C SER A 8 -0.61 -3.91 9.45
N TRP A 9 -0.47 -3.92 8.13
CA TRP A 9 0.60 -3.28 7.37
C TRP A 9 -0.09 -2.37 6.37
N CYS A 10 0.19 -1.07 6.40
CA CYS A 10 -0.51 -0.12 5.55
C CYS A 10 0.35 1.03 5.10
N MET A 11 -0.11 1.70 4.05
CA MET A 11 0.28 3.07 3.74
C MET A 11 -0.79 4.03 4.27
N TYR A 12 -0.37 5.03 5.04
CA TYR A 12 -1.19 6.22 5.32
C TYR A 12 -0.76 7.34 4.39
N ILE A 13 -1.72 7.99 3.73
CA ILE A 13 -1.46 8.99 2.70
C ILE A 13 -2.45 10.16 2.81
N ASP A 14 -1.93 11.37 2.68
CA ASP A 14 -2.69 12.62 2.59
C ASP A 14 -2.48 13.28 1.21
N SER A 15 -2.87 14.54 1.05
CA SER A 15 -2.74 15.26 -0.22
C SER A 15 -1.31 15.67 -0.57
N GLN A 16 -0.35 15.52 0.34
CA GLN A 16 1.03 15.98 0.18
C GLN A 16 2.05 14.85 0.26
N ARG A 17 1.77 13.82 1.06
CA ARG A 17 2.77 12.82 1.46
C ARG A 17 2.14 11.54 1.98
N SER A 18 2.98 10.52 2.10
CA SER A 18 2.63 9.24 2.68
C SER A 18 3.71 8.69 3.60
N TRP A 19 3.33 7.68 4.38
CA TRP A 19 4.23 6.84 5.17
C TRP A 19 3.71 5.41 5.18
N PHE A 20 4.62 4.46 5.36
CA PHE A 20 4.26 3.10 5.72
C PHE A 20 4.13 3.00 7.25
N MET A 21 3.15 2.23 7.71
CA MET A 21 2.85 2.09 9.13
C MET A 21 2.54 0.63 9.51
N HIS A 22 3.18 0.17 10.58
CA HIS A 22 2.96 -1.12 11.23
C HIS A 22 3.38 -1.04 12.70
N ASN A 23 2.61 -1.64 13.61
CA ASN A 23 2.91 -1.67 15.04
C ASN A 23 3.21 -0.29 15.67
N GLY A 24 2.46 0.73 15.24
CA GLY A 24 2.62 2.11 15.70
C GLY A 24 3.82 2.86 15.11
N GLN A 25 4.67 2.20 14.32
CA GLN A 25 5.87 2.80 13.75
C GLN A 25 5.62 3.36 12.35
N HIS A 26 6.06 4.59 12.12
CA HIS A 26 6.06 5.23 10.80
C HIS A 26 7.43 5.08 10.15
N THR A 27 7.45 4.64 8.90
CA THR A 27 8.67 4.46 8.11
C THR A 27 8.49 5.05 6.71
N ASN A 28 9.62 5.30 6.02
CA ASN A 28 9.67 5.70 4.62
C ASN A 28 8.69 6.83 4.25
N ARG A 29 8.91 8.01 4.82
CA ARG A 29 8.14 9.21 4.41
C ARG A 29 8.42 9.50 2.93
N ILE A 30 7.37 9.55 2.12
CA ILE A 30 7.46 9.82 0.67
C ILE A 30 6.66 11.09 0.37
N ASN A 31 7.25 12.01 -0.41
CA ASN A 31 6.55 13.18 -0.94
C ASN A 31 5.68 12.76 -2.13
N GLY A 32 4.56 13.44 -2.34
CA GLY A 32 3.54 13.04 -3.31
C GLY A 32 2.38 12.38 -2.56
N GLY A 33 1.20 12.95 -2.75
CA GLY A 33 -0.03 12.52 -2.11
C GLY A 33 -1.11 12.17 -3.12
N ILE A 34 -2.36 12.20 -2.68
CA ILE A 34 -3.53 11.87 -3.51
C ILE A 34 -4.51 13.05 -3.61
N THR A 35 -5.30 13.03 -4.67
CA THR A 35 -6.44 13.93 -4.88
C THR A 35 -7.68 13.12 -5.24
N VAL A 36 -8.83 13.79 -5.37
CA VAL A 36 -10.06 13.15 -5.87
C VAL A 36 -9.80 12.59 -7.26
N GLY A 37 -10.08 11.29 -7.44
CA GLY A 37 -9.83 10.57 -8.69
C GLY A 37 -8.50 9.83 -8.74
N SER A 38 -7.59 10.02 -7.78
CA SER A 38 -6.38 9.18 -7.70
C SER A 38 -6.72 7.72 -7.45
N VAL A 39 -5.95 6.81 -8.06
CA VAL A 39 -6.07 5.36 -7.88
C VAL A 39 -4.91 4.85 -7.05
N ILE A 40 -5.22 4.09 -5.99
CA ILE A 40 -4.20 3.43 -5.16
C ILE A 40 -4.16 1.95 -5.54
N GLY A 41 -3.02 1.50 -6.07
CA GLY A 41 -2.74 0.09 -6.29
C GLY A 41 -2.09 -0.55 -5.07
N ILE A 42 -2.46 -1.78 -4.77
CA ILE A 42 -1.87 -2.56 -3.67
C ILE A 42 -1.47 -3.93 -4.23
N LEU A 43 -0.18 -4.24 -4.18
CA LEU A 43 0.35 -5.54 -4.57
C LEU A 43 0.87 -6.29 -3.34
N LEU A 44 0.14 -7.33 -2.95
CA LEU A 44 0.61 -8.33 -1.99
C LEU A 44 1.14 -9.53 -2.79
N ASP A 45 2.46 -9.66 -2.85
CA ASP A 45 3.13 -10.79 -3.48
C ASP A 45 3.56 -11.79 -2.41
N LEU A 46 2.79 -12.86 -2.24
CA LEU A 46 3.06 -13.89 -1.25
C LEU A 46 4.18 -14.86 -1.66
N ASN A 47 4.55 -14.92 -2.94
CA ASN A 47 5.69 -15.73 -3.38
C ASN A 47 6.99 -15.12 -2.87
N ASN A 48 7.09 -13.79 -2.90
CA ASN A 48 8.25 -13.04 -2.39
C ASN A 48 8.03 -12.50 -0.96
N GLY A 49 6.82 -12.60 -0.43
CA GLY A 49 6.44 -12.07 0.89
C GLY A 49 6.53 -10.55 1.00
N THR A 50 6.19 -9.83 -0.07
CA THR A 50 6.33 -8.37 -0.15
C THR A 50 4.97 -7.68 -0.28
N LEU A 51 4.92 -6.44 0.21
CA LEU A 51 3.79 -5.53 0.02
C LEU A 51 4.29 -4.22 -0.58
N SER A 52 3.72 -3.84 -1.72
CA SER A 52 4.06 -2.62 -2.46
C SER A 52 2.81 -1.81 -2.78
N PHE A 53 2.98 -0.49 -2.87
CA PHE A 53 1.91 0.46 -3.15
C PHE A 53 2.18 1.24 -4.44
N TYR A 54 1.11 1.62 -5.13
CA TYR A 54 1.14 2.36 -6.39
C TYR A 54 0.17 3.54 -6.31
N ILE A 55 0.48 4.62 -7.01
CA ILE A 55 -0.44 5.74 -7.22
C ILE A 55 -0.54 5.99 -8.71
N ASN A 56 -1.75 5.90 -9.26
CA ASN A 56 -2.02 6.07 -10.69
C ASN A 56 -1.07 5.20 -11.55
N ASP A 57 -1.02 3.91 -11.24
CA ASP A 57 -0.20 2.88 -11.90
C ASP A 57 1.33 3.03 -11.74
N GLU A 58 1.82 4.10 -11.10
CA GLU A 58 3.24 4.29 -10.82
C GLU A 58 3.64 3.76 -9.44
N PRO A 59 4.81 3.12 -9.29
CA PRO A 59 5.32 2.69 -7.99
C PRO A 59 5.45 3.87 -7.02
N HIS A 60 4.88 3.74 -5.83
CA HIS A 60 4.90 4.78 -4.82
C HIS A 60 5.90 4.47 -3.71
N GLY A 61 7.17 4.73 -4.00
CA GLY A 61 8.29 4.43 -3.12
C GLY A 61 8.84 3.00 -3.26
N PRO A 62 9.69 2.57 -2.31
CA PRO A 62 10.25 1.22 -2.32
C PRO A 62 9.20 0.17 -1.90
N ILE A 63 9.59 -1.11 -1.92
CA ILE A 63 8.84 -2.18 -1.26
C ILE A 63 8.57 -1.76 0.19
N ALA A 64 7.30 -1.71 0.58
CA ALA A 64 6.90 -1.15 1.87
C ALA A 64 7.17 -2.12 3.03
N PHE A 65 6.90 -3.41 2.80
CA PHE A 65 7.11 -4.46 3.79
C PHE A 65 7.60 -5.73 3.12
N SER A 66 8.43 -6.48 3.84
CA SER A 66 8.96 -7.79 3.46
C SER A 66 8.69 -8.81 4.57
N ASN A 67 9.03 -10.07 4.32
CA ASN A 67 8.85 -11.19 5.26
C ASN A 67 7.38 -11.48 5.64
N LEU A 68 6.44 -11.18 4.72
CA LEU A 68 5.01 -11.52 4.85
C LEU A 68 4.70 -12.98 4.46
N THR A 69 5.70 -13.86 4.48
CA THR A 69 5.62 -15.28 4.08
C THR A 69 5.14 -16.21 5.19
N GLN A 70 4.88 -15.70 6.40
CA GLN A 70 4.69 -16.52 7.61
C GLN A 70 3.30 -17.20 7.73
N GLY A 71 2.73 -17.70 6.64
CA GLY A 71 1.57 -18.60 6.65
C GLY A 71 0.27 -18.00 7.19
N GLY A 72 0.19 -16.66 7.26
CA GLY A 72 -1.00 -15.95 7.70
C GLY A 72 -2.03 -15.80 6.58
N VAL A 73 -3.31 -15.71 6.97
CA VAL A 73 -4.36 -15.23 6.06
C VAL A 73 -4.36 -13.71 6.10
N TYR A 74 -4.19 -13.09 4.94
CA TYR A 74 -4.23 -11.64 4.78
C TYR A 74 -5.56 -11.21 4.15
N TYR A 75 -6.08 -10.07 4.59
CA TYR A 75 -7.29 -9.46 4.04
C TYR A 75 -6.95 -8.06 3.55
N PRO A 76 -7.47 -7.63 2.38
CA PRO A 76 -7.46 -6.23 2.00
C PRO A 76 -8.17 -5.40 3.07
N ALA A 77 -7.58 -4.28 3.47
CA ALA A 77 -8.12 -3.44 4.54
C ALA A 77 -8.03 -1.96 4.18
N VAL A 78 -9.04 -1.20 4.58
CA VAL A 78 -9.10 0.26 4.47
C VAL A 78 -9.53 0.87 5.79
N SER A 79 -8.98 2.03 6.14
CA SER A 79 -9.37 2.81 7.31
C SER A 79 -9.47 4.26 6.89
N LEU A 80 -10.65 4.85 7.01
CA LEU A 80 -10.98 6.18 6.51
C LEU A 80 -11.76 6.97 7.55
N ASN A 81 -11.78 8.29 7.40
CA ASN A 81 -12.63 9.18 8.18
C ASN A 81 -13.80 9.69 7.30
N LYS A 82 -14.68 10.50 7.88
CA LYS A 82 -15.88 11.04 7.20
C LYS A 82 -15.61 11.89 5.95
N ASN A 83 -14.38 12.33 5.70
CA ASN A 83 -14.02 13.20 4.58
C ASN A 83 -13.52 12.43 3.35
N VAL A 84 -13.43 11.09 3.44
CA VAL A 84 -12.89 10.25 2.36
C VAL A 84 -13.94 9.23 1.95
N GLN A 85 -14.12 9.08 0.64
CA GLN A 85 -14.88 8.00 0.03
C GLN A 85 -13.99 7.29 -0.98
N LEU A 86 -14.13 5.97 -1.09
CA LEU A 86 -13.41 5.16 -2.07
C LEU A 86 -14.35 4.14 -2.70
N THR A 87 -13.97 3.66 -3.88
CA THR A 87 -14.55 2.49 -4.52
C THR A 87 -13.49 1.40 -4.59
N LEU A 88 -13.81 0.19 -4.17
CA LEU A 88 -12.92 -0.96 -4.30
C LEU A 88 -13.10 -1.58 -5.68
N VAL A 89 -12.01 -1.69 -6.43
CA VAL A 89 -11.94 -2.45 -7.68
C VAL A 89 -11.11 -3.70 -7.42
N SER A 90 -11.69 -4.88 -7.69
CA SER A 90 -11.05 -6.17 -7.48
C SER A 90 -11.06 -7.01 -8.77
N GLY A 91 -10.48 -8.21 -8.73
CA GLY A 91 -10.38 -9.07 -9.92
C GLY A 91 -9.36 -8.58 -10.95
N LEU A 92 -8.40 -7.75 -10.52
CA LEU A 92 -7.33 -7.23 -11.36
C LEU A 92 -6.19 -8.24 -11.46
N ASN A 93 -5.54 -8.27 -12.63
CA ASN A 93 -4.26 -8.97 -12.77
C ASN A 93 -3.16 -8.21 -12.02
N PRO A 94 -2.14 -8.90 -11.49
CA PRO A 94 -0.95 -8.24 -10.96
C PRO A 94 -0.33 -7.30 -12.01
N PRO A 95 0.24 -6.15 -11.61
CA PRO A 95 0.99 -5.30 -12.52
C PRO A 95 2.09 -6.11 -13.21
N THR A 96 2.19 -6.03 -14.54
CA THR A 96 3.32 -6.61 -15.27
C THR A 96 4.58 -5.83 -14.88
N GLN A 97 5.64 -6.53 -14.46
CA GLN A 97 6.94 -5.89 -14.27
C GLN A 97 7.35 -5.25 -15.60
N ILE A 98 7.42 -3.92 -15.65
CA ILE A 98 8.18 -3.25 -16.69
C ILE A 98 9.63 -3.58 -16.34
N HIS A 99 10.27 -4.44 -17.13
CA HIS A 99 11.70 -4.64 -17.06
C HIS A 99 12.37 -3.29 -17.30
N HIS A 100 12.71 -2.59 -16.23
CA HIS A 100 13.75 -1.56 -16.31
C HIS A 100 15.05 -2.33 -16.47
N GLU A 101 15.47 -2.51 -17.72
CA GLU A 101 16.82 -2.95 -18.05
C GLU A 101 17.80 -2.06 -17.28
N LEU A 102 18.70 -2.70 -16.53
CA LEU A 102 19.84 -2.09 -15.88
C LEU A 102 20.89 -1.64 -16.91
#